data_AF-A0A821JGT0-F1
#
_entry.id   AF-A0A821JGT0-F1
#
_cell.length_a   1.000
_cell.length_b   1.000
_cell.length_c   1.000
_cell.angle_alpha   90.00
_cell.angle_beta   90.00
_cell.angle_gamma   90.00
#
_symmetry.space_group_name_H-M   'P 1'
#
loop_
_entity.id
_entity.type
_entity.pdbx_description
1 polymer ?
#
loop_
_entity_poly.entity_id
_entity_poly.type
_entity_poly.pdbx_seq_one_letter_code
_entity_poly.pdbx_strand_id
1 'polypeptide(L)'
;NSSYGIVVDSNNALFVSDYSNHRVIKWEQGASHGSLHIGELCGTNTNEEFCYPSAITFNKEGTLFVTVQSDSIGSVVFLKKGAASFETLITVNTSIYGIVWDQNEEYLYLGHHREHRVLKYTKDGKFVSVVAGGNGAGSALDQLDYRDKNIQKSHVPL
;
A
#
# COMPACT_ATOMS: atom_id res chain seq x y z
N ASN A 1 0.72 -4.86 -17.65
CA ASN A 1 0.39 -5.22 -16.27
C ASN A 1 1.37 -4.50 -15.36
N SER A 2 0.89 -3.77 -14.35
CA SER A 2 1.75 -2.97 -13.48
C SER A 2 1.71 -3.56 -12.08
N SER A 3 2.78 -4.24 -11.67
CA SER A 3 2.96 -4.64 -10.28
C SER A 3 3.52 -3.47 -9.48
N TYR A 4 2.99 -3.26 -8.27
CA TYR A 4 3.41 -2.14 -7.41
C TYR A 4 4.12 -2.64 -6.15
N GLY A 5 3.43 -3.39 -5.31
CA GLY A 5 3.96 -3.96 -4.08
C GLY A 5 4.37 -5.42 -4.23
N ILE A 6 5.44 -5.82 -3.54
CA ILE A 6 5.85 -7.22 -3.37
C ILE A 6 6.23 -7.47 -1.91
N VAL A 7 5.93 -8.66 -1.41
CA VAL A 7 6.38 -9.11 -0.08
C VAL A 7 6.54 -10.62 -0.09
N VAL A 8 7.43 -11.14 0.75
CA VAL A 8 7.64 -12.58 0.93
C VAL A 8 7.17 -12.96 2.34
N ASP A 9 6.37 -14.02 2.46
CA ASP A 9 5.94 -14.53 3.76
C ASP A 9 7.00 -15.43 4.42
N SER A 10 6.72 -15.91 5.64
CA SER A 10 7.61 -16.81 6.38
C SER A 10 7.83 -18.18 5.72
N ASN A 11 7.02 -18.54 4.71
CA ASN A 11 7.13 -19.80 3.95
C ASN A 11 7.84 -19.60 2.61
N ASN A 12 8.46 -18.43 2.38
CA ASN A 12 9.07 -18.02 1.12
C ASN A 12 8.09 -17.92 -0.06
N ALA A 13 6.79 -17.76 0.20
CA ALA A 13 5.83 -17.44 -0.85
C ALA A 13 5.86 -15.94 -1.16
N LEU A 14 5.94 -15.61 -2.44
CA LEU A 14 5.91 -14.24 -2.95
C LEU A 14 4.47 -13.79 -3.14
N PHE A 15 4.13 -12.61 -2.64
CA PHE A 15 2.86 -11.93 -2.87
C PHE A 15 3.14 -10.70 -3.71
N VAL A 16 2.28 -10.44 -4.70
CA VAL A 16 2.41 -9.27 -5.59
C VAL A 16 1.06 -8.58 -5.70
N SER A 17 1.06 -7.27 -5.50
CA SER A 17 -0.06 -6.40 -5.85
C SER A 17 -0.12 -6.25 -7.36
N ASP A 18 -1.08 -6.92 -7.97
CA ASP A 18 -1.39 -6.84 -9.39
C ASP A 18 -2.36 -5.66 -9.61
N TYR A 19 -1.79 -4.44 -9.55
CA TYR A 19 -2.50 -3.17 -9.38
C TYR A 19 -3.66 -2.99 -10.38
N SER A 20 -3.38 -3.11 -11.67
CA SER A 20 -4.36 -2.87 -12.73
C SER A 20 -5.37 -4.01 -12.87
N ASN A 21 -5.10 -5.18 -12.31
CA ASN A 21 -6.05 -6.29 -12.26
C ASN A 21 -6.77 -6.36 -10.91
N HIS A 22 -6.62 -5.36 -10.04
CA HIS A 22 -7.35 -5.24 -8.79
C HIS A 22 -7.23 -6.45 -7.87
N ARG A 23 -6.04 -7.05 -7.77
CA ARG A 23 -5.84 -8.29 -7.01
C ARG A 23 -4.44 -8.43 -6.43
N VAL A 24 -4.31 -9.32 -5.47
CA VAL A 24 -3.03 -9.82 -4.96
C VAL A 24 -2.90 -11.27 -5.38
N ILE A 25 -1.80 -11.59 -6.02
CA ILE A 25 -1.45 -12.94 -6.45
C ILE A 25 -0.36 -13.48 -5.54
N LYS A 26 -0.45 -14.77 -5.21
CA LYS A 26 0.55 -15.54 -4.45
C LYS A 26 1.30 -16.48 -5.38
N TRP A 27 2.61 -16.56 -5.25
CA TRP A 27 3.47 -17.57 -5.86
C TRP A 27 4.15 -18.35 -4.75
N GLU A 28 3.85 -19.64 -4.66
CA GLU A 28 4.59 -20.53 -3.77
C GLU A 28 6.06 -20.66 -4.23
N GLN A 29 6.95 -21.01 -3.30
CA GLN A 29 8.36 -21.22 -3.63
C GLN A 29 8.51 -22.27 -4.74
N GLY A 30 9.09 -21.87 -5.88
CA GLY A 30 9.29 -22.73 -7.05
C GLY A 30 8.06 -22.90 -7.96
N ALA A 31 6.95 -22.20 -7.70
CA ALA A 31 5.78 -22.23 -8.57
C ALA A 31 6.06 -21.58 -9.94
N SER A 32 5.53 -22.16 -11.01
CA SER A 32 5.60 -21.62 -12.38
C SER A 32 4.48 -20.62 -12.70
N HIS A 33 3.44 -20.57 -11.87
CA HIS A 33 2.32 -19.63 -11.98
C HIS A 33 1.83 -19.21 -10.59
N GLY A 34 1.13 -18.08 -10.54
CA GLY A 34 0.51 -17.60 -9.31
C GLY A 34 -0.89 -18.17 -9.09
N SER A 35 -1.41 -18.00 -7.88
CA SER A 35 -2.80 -18.21 -7.51
C SER A 35 -3.39 -16.92 -6.95
N LEU A 36 -4.68 -16.68 -7.18
CA LEU A 36 -5.38 -15.55 -6.57
C LEU A 36 -5.33 -15.71 -5.05
N HIS A 37 -4.86 -14.67 -4.36
CA HIS A 37 -4.89 -14.62 -2.90
C HIS A 37 -6.11 -13.83 -2.41
N ILE A 38 -6.26 -12.59 -2.87
CA ILE A 38 -7.40 -11.70 -2.61
C ILE A 38 -7.63 -10.72 -3.77
N GLY A 39 -8.85 -10.19 -3.91
CA GLY A 39 -9.19 -9.14 -4.86
C GLY A 39 -10.19 -9.60 -5.93
N GLU A 40 -10.15 -8.94 -7.09
CA GLU A 40 -11.13 -9.08 -8.18
C GLU A 40 -12.55 -8.60 -7.80
N LEU A 41 -12.63 -7.71 -6.81
CA LEU A 41 -13.88 -7.16 -6.28
C LEU A 41 -14.02 -5.66 -6.55
N CYS A 42 -13.34 -5.12 -7.56
CA CYS A 42 -13.46 -3.70 -7.88
C CYS A 42 -14.76 -3.41 -8.64
N GLY A 43 -15.50 -2.38 -8.21
CA GLY A 43 -16.76 -1.98 -8.83
C GLY A 43 -17.95 -2.90 -8.54
N THR A 44 -17.84 -3.78 -7.53
CA THR A 44 -18.95 -4.60 -7.06
C THR A 44 -20.03 -3.77 -6.35
N ASN A 45 -19.75 -2.52 -5.98
CA ASN A 45 -20.60 -1.66 -5.15
C ASN A 45 -20.96 -2.31 -3.80
N THR A 46 -20.07 -3.14 -3.26
CA THR A 46 -20.20 -3.76 -1.93
C THR A 46 -19.24 -3.09 -0.94
N ASN A 47 -19.42 -3.38 0.36
CA ASN A 47 -18.45 -2.94 1.38
C ASN A 47 -17.11 -3.72 1.33
N GLU A 48 -16.98 -4.64 0.38
CA GLU A 48 -15.81 -5.51 0.17
C GLU A 48 -15.10 -5.15 -1.15
N GLU A 49 -15.21 -3.89 -1.57
CA GLU A 49 -14.49 -3.44 -2.75
C GLU A 49 -12.98 -3.52 -2.55
N PHE A 50 -12.30 -4.04 -3.57
CA PHE A 50 -10.85 -4.18 -3.59
C PHE A 50 -10.33 -3.66 -4.93
N CYS A 51 -9.89 -2.41 -4.94
CA CYS A 51 -9.46 -1.71 -6.15
C CYS A 51 -7.99 -1.28 -6.03
N TYR A 52 -7.24 -1.39 -7.14
CA TYR A 52 -5.92 -0.79 -7.29
C TYR A 52 -4.97 -1.03 -6.10
N PRO A 53 -4.71 -2.29 -5.70
CA PRO A 53 -3.80 -2.59 -4.59
C PRO A 53 -2.40 -2.07 -4.91
N SER A 54 -1.79 -1.35 -3.97
CA SER A 54 -0.49 -0.71 -4.14
C SER A 54 0.57 -1.41 -3.29
N ALA A 55 0.87 -0.95 -2.07
CA ALA A 55 1.82 -1.64 -1.20
C ALA A 55 1.15 -2.73 -0.35
N ILE A 56 1.98 -3.69 0.05
CA ILE A 56 1.61 -4.84 0.85
C ILE A 56 2.67 -5.08 1.92
N THR A 57 2.25 -5.51 3.09
CA THR A 57 3.14 -5.94 4.17
C THR A 57 2.48 -7.03 5.01
N PHE A 58 3.28 -7.89 5.63
CA PHE A 58 2.81 -8.77 6.69
C PHE A 58 3.13 -8.17 8.06
N ASN A 59 2.36 -8.56 9.07
CA ASN A 59 2.79 -8.49 10.46
C ASN A 59 3.36 -9.86 10.92
N LYS A 60 3.87 -9.98 12.15
CA LYS A 60 4.49 -11.21 12.68
C LYS A 60 3.52 -12.36 12.82
N GLU A 61 2.23 -12.10 12.99
CA GLU A 61 1.19 -13.15 12.98
C GLU A 61 0.87 -13.67 11.58
N GLY A 62 1.45 -13.06 10.53
CA GLY A 62 1.18 -13.43 9.14
C GLY A 62 -0.13 -12.88 8.60
N THR A 63 -0.67 -11.82 9.21
CA THR A 63 -1.78 -11.04 8.64
C THR A 63 -1.25 -10.16 7.52
N LEU A 64 -1.85 -10.28 6.33
CA LEU A 64 -1.52 -9.44 5.19
C LEU A 64 -2.25 -8.11 5.30
N PHE A 65 -1.54 -7.01 5.14
CA PHE A 65 -2.09 -5.65 5.03
C PHE A 65 -1.82 -5.12 3.63
N VAL A 66 -2.82 -4.48 3.03
CA VAL A 66 -2.77 -3.96 1.67
C VAL A 66 -3.34 -2.55 1.64
N THR A 67 -2.65 -1.63 0.97
CA THR A 67 -3.24 -0.34 0.61
C THR A 67 -4.00 -0.48 -0.70
N VAL A 68 -5.31 -0.22 -0.66
CA VAL A 68 -6.21 -0.22 -1.81
C VAL A 68 -6.73 1.19 -2.07
N GLN A 69 -7.16 1.46 -3.30
CA GLN A 69 -7.63 2.77 -3.70
C GLN A 69 -8.88 2.66 -4.57
N SER A 70 -9.89 3.47 -4.28
CA SER A 70 -11.04 3.70 -5.14
C SER A 70 -11.21 5.21 -5.29
N ASP A 71 -11.13 5.72 -6.52
CA ASP A 71 -11.13 7.15 -6.83
C ASP A 71 -10.11 7.97 -6.01
N SER A 72 -10.59 8.82 -5.09
CA SER A 72 -9.77 9.63 -4.18
C SER A 72 -9.80 9.11 -2.74
N ILE A 73 -10.31 7.89 -2.53
CA ILE A 73 -10.34 7.21 -1.23
C ILE A 73 -9.25 6.14 -1.20
N GLY A 74 -8.42 6.21 -0.17
CA GLY A 74 -7.40 5.21 0.13
C GLY A 74 -7.79 4.44 1.38
N SER A 75 -7.63 3.12 1.35
CA SER A 75 -7.92 2.27 2.49
C SER A 75 -6.78 1.29 2.77
N VAL A 76 -6.58 0.98 4.05
CA VAL A 76 -5.77 -0.18 4.47
C VAL A 76 -6.74 -1.30 4.78
N VAL A 77 -6.67 -2.38 4.00
CA VAL A 77 -7.39 -3.62 4.27
C VAL A 77 -6.44 -4.66 4.82
N PHE A 78 -6.96 -5.63 5.57
CA PHE A 78 -6.17 -6.73 6.09
C PHE A 78 -6.87 -8.08 5.94
N LEU A 79 -6.08 -9.12 5.67
CA LEU A 79 -6.52 -10.50 5.61
C LEU A 79 -5.72 -11.33 6.62
N LYS A 80 -6.40 -11.83 7.65
CA LYS A 80 -5.81 -12.77 8.61
C LYS A 80 -5.52 -14.11 7.91
N LYS A 81 -4.45 -14.78 8.32
CA LYS A 81 -4.09 -16.09 7.78
C LYS A 81 -5.26 -17.08 7.90
N GLY A 82 -5.72 -17.60 6.76
CA GLY A 82 -6.82 -18.57 6.68
C GLY A 82 -8.23 -17.96 6.75
N ALA A 83 -8.37 -16.64 6.80
CA ALA A 83 -9.67 -15.98 6.71
C ALA A 83 -10.24 -16.06 5.28
N ALA A 84 -11.57 -16.09 5.17
CA ALA A 84 -12.27 -16.14 3.89
C ALA A 84 -12.44 -14.76 3.22
N SER A 85 -12.43 -13.69 4.01
CA SER A 85 -12.59 -12.31 3.55
C SER A 85 -11.67 -11.36 4.33
N PHE A 86 -11.34 -10.23 3.71
CA PHE A 86 -10.57 -9.17 4.33
C PHE A 86 -11.48 -8.21 5.11
N GLU A 87 -10.87 -7.44 6.00
CA GLU A 87 -11.51 -6.37 6.77
C GLU A 87 -10.82 -5.02 6.46
N THR A 88 -11.49 -3.90 6.70
CA THR A 88 -10.88 -2.56 6.55
C THR A 88 -10.39 -2.04 7.90
N LEU A 89 -9.13 -1.59 7.97
CA LEU A 89 -8.52 -1.00 9.17
C LEU A 89 -8.61 0.54 9.15
N ILE A 90 -8.28 1.15 8.01
CA ILE A 90 -8.18 2.61 7.85
C ILE A 90 -8.86 2.99 6.54
N THR A 91 -9.62 4.09 6.55
CA THR A 91 -10.14 4.76 5.35
C THR A 91 -9.79 6.24 5.42
N VAL A 92 -9.24 6.80 4.35
CA VAL A 92 -8.86 8.20 4.24
C VAL A 92 -9.28 8.79 2.90
N ASN A 93 -9.60 10.09 2.88
CA ASN A 93 -9.99 10.81 1.67
C ASN A 93 -8.77 11.27 0.83
N THR A 94 -7.81 10.37 0.63
CA THR A 94 -6.65 10.61 -0.24
C THR A 94 -6.00 9.32 -0.72
N SER A 95 -5.12 9.43 -1.71
CA SER A 95 -4.30 8.32 -2.19
C SER A 95 -3.20 7.96 -1.18
N ILE A 96 -3.26 6.74 -0.64
CA ILE A 96 -2.17 6.14 0.13
C ILE A 96 -1.49 5.05 -0.69
N TYR A 97 -0.16 5.00 -0.67
CA TYR A 97 0.61 3.99 -1.42
C TYR A 97 1.51 3.16 -0.52
N GLY A 98 2.42 3.78 0.23
CA GLY A 98 3.36 3.02 1.09
C GLY A 98 2.72 2.58 2.40
N ILE A 99 3.07 1.38 2.87
CA ILE A 99 2.67 0.85 4.19
C ILE A 99 3.81 0.04 4.80
N VAL A 100 4.13 0.30 6.07
CA VAL A 100 5.07 -0.51 6.87
C VAL A 100 4.69 -0.51 8.35
N TRP A 101 4.99 -1.61 9.05
CA TRP A 101 4.92 -1.68 10.52
C TRP A 101 6.22 -1.19 11.15
N ASP A 102 6.17 -0.66 12.37
CA ASP A 102 7.39 -0.62 13.20
C ASP A 102 7.80 -2.02 13.66
N GLN A 103 9.03 -2.12 14.15
CA GLN A 103 9.60 -3.39 14.61
C GLN A 103 8.82 -4.03 15.76
N ASN A 104 8.11 -3.23 16.57
CA ASN A 104 7.30 -3.71 17.69
C ASN A 104 5.85 -4.00 17.32
N GLU A 105 5.41 -3.62 16.12
CA GLU A 105 4.04 -3.75 15.61
C GLU A 105 2.97 -3.02 16.44
N GLU A 106 3.38 -1.92 17.06
CA GLU A 106 2.47 -1.01 17.77
C GLU A 106 1.96 0.10 16.84
N TYR A 107 2.71 0.38 15.76
CA TYR A 107 2.38 1.45 14.83
C TYR A 107 2.52 1.03 13.37
N LEU A 108 1.62 1.58 12.56
CA LEU A 108 1.63 1.50 11.11
C LEU A 108 2.00 2.87 10.53
N TYR A 109 2.85 2.88 9.50
CA TYR A 109 3.23 4.09 8.78
C TYR A 109 2.68 4.05 7.37
N LEU A 110 1.99 5.11 6.99
CA LEU A 110 1.35 5.24 5.68
C LEU A 110 1.94 6.40 4.90
N GLY A 111 2.35 6.12 3.66
CA GLY A 111 2.74 7.13 2.69
C GLY A 111 1.51 7.77 2.08
N HIS A 112 1.21 8.99 2.47
CA HIS A 112 0.16 9.82 1.90
C HIS A 112 0.70 10.51 0.67
N HIS A 113 0.40 9.94 -0.50
CA HIS A 113 1.09 10.23 -1.75
C HIS A 113 0.83 11.66 -2.23
N ARG A 114 -0.42 12.14 -2.16
CA ARG A 114 -0.79 13.47 -2.67
C ARG A 114 -0.35 14.61 -1.74
N GLU A 115 -0.20 14.32 -0.45
CA GLU A 115 0.16 15.31 0.56
C GLU A 115 1.64 15.33 0.91
N HIS A 116 2.48 14.59 0.17
CA HIS A 116 3.94 14.65 0.31
C HIS A 116 4.42 14.34 1.73
N ARG A 117 3.81 13.36 2.39
CA ARG A 117 4.04 13.09 3.82
C ARG A 117 3.86 11.62 4.18
N VAL A 118 4.46 11.24 5.30
CA VAL A 118 4.28 9.94 5.95
C VAL A 118 3.59 10.16 7.29
N LEU A 119 2.50 9.42 7.50
CA LEU A 119 1.70 9.49 8.72
C LEU A 119 1.91 8.23 9.54
N LYS A 120 1.87 8.39 10.86
CA LYS A 120 1.90 7.32 11.84
C LYS A 120 0.48 7.07 12.35
N TYR A 121 0.11 5.80 12.43
CA TYR A 121 -1.16 5.30 12.95
C TYR A 121 -0.89 4.26 14.03
N THR A 122 -1.79 4.12 15.00
CA THR A 122 -1.79 2.99 15.92
C THR A 122 -2.15 1.70 15.19
N LYS A 123 -1.82 0.54 15.78
CA LYS A 123 -2.24 -0.77 15.25
C LYS A 123 -3.76 -0.93 15.04
N ASP A 124 -4.56 -0.17 15.78
CA ASP A 124 -6.03 -0.11 15.64
C ASP A 124 -6.51 0.93 14.62
N GLY A 125 -5.61 1.48 13.80
CA GLY A 125 -5.96 2.40 12.72
C GLY A 125 -6.21 3.86 13.13
N LYS A 126 -5.83 4.28 14.33
CA LYS A 126 -6.01 5.68 14.78
C LYS A 126 -4.82 6.54 14.37
N PHE A 127 -5.08 7.70 13.78
CA PHE A 127 -4.02 8.67 13.43
C PHE A 127 -3.27 9.15 14.70
N VAL A 128 -1.95 9.27 14.59
CA VAL A 128 -1.07 9.73 15.68
C VAL A 128 -0.41 11.06 15.30
N SER A 129 0.41 11.07 14.25
CA SER A 129 1.18 12.25 13.83
C SER A 129 1.70 12.15 12.40
N VAL A 130 2.13 13.28 11.83
CA VAL A 130 3.03 13.29 10.67
C VAL A 130 4.45 13.02 11.17
N VAL A 131 5.19 12.12 10.51
CA VAL A 131 6.54 11.71 10.94
C VAL A 131 7.63 12.01 9.91
N ALA A 132 7.27 12.26 8.65
CA ALA A 132 8.18 12.71 7.61
C ALA A 132 7.43 13.50 6.53
N GLY A 133 8.11 14.44 5.88
CA GLY A 133 7.50 15.31 4.87
C GLY A 133 6.48 16.28 5.46
N GLY A 134 5.53 16.72 4.62
CA GLY A 134 4.50 17.70 4.98
C GLY A 134 4.90 19.16 4.73
N ASN A 135 6.12 19.41 4.23
CA ASN A 135 6.62 20.73 3.86
C ASN A 135 6.47 21.03 2.36
N GLY A 136 5.45 20.46 1.73
CA GLY A 136 5.20 20.55 0.30
C GLY A 136 6.07 19.61 -0.54
N ALA A 137 5.85 19.67 -1.86
CA ALA A 137 6.60 18.92 -2.86
C ALA A 137 7.98 19.55 -3.06
N GLY A 138 9.03 18.72 -3.12
CA GLY A 138 10.36 19.18 -3.48
C GLY A 138 11.47 18.22 -3.09
N SER A 139 12.71 18.67 -3.31
CA SER A 139 13.92 17.88 -3.13
C SER A 139 14.70 18.22 -1.85
N ALA A 140 14.19 19.12 -1.00
CA ALA A 140 14.77 19.35 0.32
C ALA A 140 14.65 18.10 1.20
N LEU A 141 15.55 17.92 2.16
CA LEU A 141 15.62 16.71 3.00
C LEU A 141 14.41 16.52 3.93
N ASP A 142 13.59 17.56 4.09
CA ASP A 142 12.34 17.57 4.83
C ASP A 142 11.09 17.66 3.92
N GLN A 143 11.28 17.56 2.61
CA GLN A 143 10.24 17.47 1.59
C GLN A 143 10.19 16.08 0.99
N LEU A 144 9.01 15.68 0.50
CA LEU A 144 8.83 14.47 -0.28
C LEU A 144 8.18 14.86 -1.60
N ASP A 145 8.54 14.20 -2.68
CA ASP A 145 7.97 14.52 -3.99
C ASP A 145 7.46 13.26 -4.69
N TYR A 146 6.29 13.39 -5.32
CA TYR A 146 5.85 12.45 -6.32
C TYR A 146 5.93 13.20 -7.66
N ARG A 147 6.74 12.67 -8.59
CA ARG A 147 7.15 13.38 -9.82
C ARG A 147 6.01 14.19 -10.43
N ASP A 148 6.11 15.52 -10.36
CA ASP A 148 5.35 16.39 -11.23
C ASP A 148 5.96 16.35 -12.64
N LYS A 149 5.14 16.22 -13.69
CA LYS A 149 5.59 16.07 -15.09
C LYS A 149 6.33 17.31 -15.63
N ASN A 150 6.53 18.33 -14.81
CA ASN A 150 7.10 19.62 -15.20
C ASN A 150 8.59 19.78 -14.87
N ILE A 151 9.22 18.83 -14.16
CA ILE A 151 10.66 18.87 -13.86
C ILE A 151 11.44 17.91 -14.78
N GLN A 152 11.37 18.15 -16.10
CA GLN A 152 12.28 17.58 -17.10
C GLN A 152 12.76 18.63 -18.11
N LYS A 153 13.00 19.87 -17.67
CA LYS A 153 13.67 20.89 -18.51
C LYS A 153 14.67 21.71 -17.72
N SER A 154 15.80 21.09 -17.40
CA SER A 154 17.07 21.80 -17.26
C SER A 154 18.24 20.85 -17.48
N HIS A 155 18.29 20.25 -18.67
CA HIS A 155 19.58 19.85 -19.22
C HIS A 155 20.25 21.15 -19.69
N VAL A 156 21.25 21.61 -18.94
CA VAL A 156 22.18 22.63 -19.39
C VAL A 156 23.13 21.94 -20.37
N PRO A 157 23.16 22.29 -21.68
CA PRO A 157 24.26 21.89 -22.53
C PRO A 157 25.50 22.76 -22.20
N LEU A 158 26.66 22.12 -22.32
CA LEU A 158 28.02 22.61 -22.06
C LEU A 158 28.30 24.06 -22.50
#